data_AF-A0A6M8VYS4-F1
#
_entry.id   AF-A0A6M8VYS4-F1
#
_cell.length_a   1.000
_cell.length_b   1.000
_cell.length_c   1.000
_cell.angle_alpha   90.00
_cell.angle_beta   90.00
_cell.angle_gamma   90.00
#
_symmetry.space_group_name_H-M   'P 1'
#
loop_
_entity.id
_entity.type
_entity.pdbx_description
1 polymer ?
#
loop_
_entity_poly.entity_id
_entity_poly.type
_entity_poly.pdbx_seq_one_letter_code
_entity_poly.pdbx_strand_id
1 'polypeptide(L)'
;MTEQKEPAWIKKKLAVAIHHELLERHGGARGLRDEKLLESALARPQNLYAYAKPDLCDMAGAYAAGIIRNHPFADGNKRTGFVVAAVFLDSNGVELTATEEEVVAMTQAFAAGDVEESGYTQWLKDKTRPLAPADTPLPKPHQGSAKKKASPRPRRKR
;
A
#
# COMPACT_ATOMS: atom_id res chain seq x y z
N MET A 1 -6.66 -23.60 -20.91
CA MET A 1 -5.40 -23.78 -20.16
C MET A 1 -4.99 -22.40 -19.70
N THR A 2 -5.32 -22.01 -18.47
CA THR A 2 -4.89 -20.71 -17.93
C THR A 2 -3.42 -20.84 -17.55
N GLU A 3 -2.57 -20.18 -18.32
CA GLU A 3 -1.14 -20.07 -18.06
C GLU A 3 -0.96 -19.44 -16.68
N GLN A 4 -0.50 -20.24 -15.71
CA GLN A 4 -0.17 -19.77 -14.35
C GLN A 4 1.10 -18.93 -14.47
N LYS A 5 0.93 -17.66 -14.85
CA LYS A 5 2.01 -16.68 -14.87
C LYS A 5 2.42 -16.38 -13.44
N GLU A 6 3.71 -16.54 -13.13
CA GLU A 6 4.23 -16.17 -11.82
C GLU A 6 3.88 -14.73 -11.48
N PRO A 7 3.46 -14.44 -10.22
CA PRO A 7 3.16 -13.08 -9.82
C PRO A 7 4.36 -12.15 -9.98
N ALA A 8 4.10 -10.90 -10.37
CA ALA A 8 5.10 -9.85 -10.41
C ALA A 8 5.48 -9.44 -8.97
N TRP A 9 6.54 -10.05 -8.43
CA TRP A 9 6.99 -9.82 -7.05
C TRP A 9 7.61 -8.44 -6.83
N ILE A 10 7.32 -7.84 -5.67
CA ILE A 10 7.95 -6.59 -5.25
C ILE A 10 9.37 -6.87 -4.75
N LYS A 11 10.36 -6.31 -5.45
CA LYS A 11 11.77 -6.38 -5.06
C LYS A 11 12.06 -5.34 -3.98
N LYS A 12 13.03 -5.63 -3.10
CA LYS A 12 13.53 -4.71 -2.06
C LYS A 12 13.80 -3.30 -2.59
N LYS A 13 14.52 -3.20 -3.72
CA LYS A 13 14.83 -1.90 -4.35
C LYS A 13 13.58 -1.08 -4.67
N LEU A 14 12.51 -1.72 -5.15
CA LEU A 14 11.25 -1.05 -5.45
C LEU A 14 10.54 -0.62 -4.16
N ALA A 15 10.49 -1.47 -3.14
CA ALA A 15 9.90 -1.11 -1.84
C ALA A 15 10.62 0.09 -1.18
N VAL A 16 11.94 0.13 -1.24
CA VAL A 16 12.74 1.28 -0.74
C VAL A 16 12.52 2.53 -1.60
N ALA A 17 12.44 2.38 -2.94
CA ALA A 17 12.15 3.52 -3.82
C ALA A 17 10.76 4.12 -3.54
N ILE A 18 9.74 3.27 -3.36
CA ILE A 18 8.39 3.68 -2.96
C ILE A 18 8.44 4.44 -1.64
N HIS A 19 9.14 3.92 -0.64
CA HIS A 19 9.29 4.58 0.66
C HIS A 19 9.92 5.98 0.52
N HIS A 20 11.01 6.08 -0.24
CA HIS A 20 11.69 7.35 -0.49
C HIS A 20 10.76 8.39 -1.14
N GLU A 21 10.04 8.00 -2.19
CA GLU A 21 9.10 8.88 -2.89
C GLU A 21 7.98 9.37 -1.95
N LEU A 22 7.45 8.49 -1.11
CA LEU A 22 6.40 8.83 -0.15
C LEU A 22 6.90 9.82 0.92
N LEU A 23 8.13 9.67 1.39
CA LEU A 23 8.74 10.62 2.31
C LEU A 23 9.02 11.97 1.67
N GLU A 24 9.40 12.00 0.40
CA GLU A 24 9.60 13.25 -0.35
C GLU A 24 8.32 14.05 -0.51
N ARG A 25 7.19 13.37 -0.75
CA ARG A 25 5.90 14.03 -0.95
C ARG A 25 5.23 14.48 0.34
N HIS A 26 5.37 13.71 1.42
CA HIS A 26 4.56 13.89 2.62
C HIS A 26 5.38 14.18 3.89
N GLY A 27 6.71 14.16 3.80
CA GLY A 27 7.60 14.31 4.95
C GLY A 27 7.65 13.06 5.84
N GLY A 28 8.68 13.04 6.70
CA GLY A 28 8.95 11.99 7.68
C GLY A 28 10.45 11.69 7.79
N ALA A 29 10.82 10.84 8.75
CA ALA A 29 12.19 10.43 8.93
C ALA A 29 12.63 9.45 7.83
N ARG A 30 13.67 9.81 7.09
CA ARG A 30 14.32 8.92 6.13
C ARG A 30 15.12 7.85 6.86
N GLY A 31 15.17 6.67 6.26
CA GLY A 31 16.03 5.58 6.71
C GLY A 31 15.29 4.27 6.89
N LEU A 32 16.01 3.21 6.53
CA LEU A 32 15.68 1.84 6.87
C LEU A 32 16.11 1.62 8.32
N ARG A 33 15.17 1.22 9.17
CA ARG A 33 15.44 0.88 10.57
C ARG A 33 16.11 -0.49 10.65
N ASP A 34 15.54 -1.47 9.94
CA ASP A 34 16.06 -2.83 9.92
C ASP A 34 15.79 -3.48 8.56
N GLU A 35 16.87 -3.80 7.86
CA GLU A 35 16.80 -4.44 6.55
C GLU A 35 16.25 -5.86 6.61
N LYS A 36 16.55 -6.61 7.67
CA LYS A 36 16.07 -7.99 7.83
C LYS A 36 14.56 -8.02 8.03
N LEU A 37 14.01 -7.01 8.70
CA LEU A 37 12.55 -6.88 8.86
C LEU A 37 11.86 -6.59 7.52
N LEU A 38 12.50 -5.82 6.64
CA LEU A 38 11.99 -5.58 5.29
C LEU A 38 12.05 -6.86 4.45
N GLU A 39 13.18 -7.55 4.45
CA GLU A 39 13.35 -8.80 3.71
C GLU A 39 12.37 -9.87 4.19
N SER A 40 12.17 -9.98 5.50
CA SER A 40 11.15 -10.85 6.08
C SER A 40 9.74 -10.49 5.60
N ALA A 41 9.38 -9.20 5.60
CA ALA A 41 8.08 -8.75 5.11
C ALA A 41 7.87 -9.09 3.63
N LEU A 42 8.90 -8.95 2.79
CA LEU A 42 8.83 -9.26 1.36
C LEU A 42 8.80 -10.76 1.05
N ALA A 43 9.38 -11.59 1.93
CA ALA A 43 9.38 -13.04 1.79
C ALA A 43 8.05 -13.69 2.21
N ARG A 44 7.27 -13.07 3.12
CA ARG A 44 5.97 -13.60 3.58
C ARG A 44 5.01 -13.98 2.45
N PRO A 45 4.69 -13.10 1.47
CA PRO A 45 3.77 -13.45 0.39
C PRO A 45 4.34 -14.51 -0.56
N GLN A 46 5.66 -14.58 -0.73
CA GLN A 46 6.31 -15.64 -1.52
C GLN A 46 6.15 -17.01 -0.84
N ASN A 47 6.35 -17.05 0.47
CA ASN A 47 6.09 -18.25 1.25
C ASN A 47 4.62 -18.65 1.18
N LEU A 48 3.70 -17.69 1.32
CA LEU A 48 2.26 -17.94 1.20
C LEU A 48 1.92 -18.55 -0.18
N TYR A 49 2.48 -18.01 -1.25
CA TYR A 49 2.32 -18.53 -2.61
C TYR A 49 2.80 -19.98 -2.76
N ALA A 50 3.96 -20.30 -2.17
CA ALA A 50 4.53 -21.64 -2.22
C ALA A 50 3.68 -22.69 -1.49
N TYR A 51 2.98 -22.33 -0.41
CA TYR A 51 2.33 -23.30 0.48
C TYR A 51 0.79 -23.29 0.47
N ALA A 52 0.13 -22.18 0.14
CA ALA A 52 -1.30 -21.98 0.41
C ALA A 52 -2.18 -21.67 -0.81
N LYS A 53 -1.62 -21.60 -2.04
CA LYS A 53 -2.34 -21.14 -3.25
C LYS A 53 -3.19 -19.87 -3.01
N PRO A 54 -2.61 -18.80 -2.44
CA PRO A 54 -3.30 -17.54 -2.18
C PRO A 54 -3.74 -16.86 -3.47
N ASP A 55 -4.76 -16.02 -3.38
CA ASP A 55 -5.05 -15.05 -4.44
C ASP A 55 -4.12 -13.82 -4.36
N LEU A 56 -4.20 -12.95 -5.38
CA LEU A 56 -3.39 -11.72 -5.43
C LEU A 56 -3.67 -10.78 -4.25
N CYS A 57 -4.91 -10.75 -3.76
CA CYS A 57 -5.28 -9.91 -2.63
C CYS A 57 -4.74 -10.45 -1.30
N ASP A 58 -4.70 -11.77 -1.12
CA ASP A 58 -4.08 -12.43 0.03
C ASP A 58 -2.58 -12.11 0.09
N MET A 59 -1.88 -12.17 -1.05
CA MET A 59 -0.47 -11.79 -1.13
C MET A 59 -0.26 -10.29 -0.89
N ALA A 60 -1.13 -9.43 -1.41
CA ALA A 60 -1.10 -7.98 -1.16
C ALA A 60 -1.33 -7.65 0.32
N GLY A 61 -2.28 -8.32 0.96
CA GLY A 61 -2.55 -8.22 2.39
C GLY A 61 -1.34 -8.64 3.22
N ALA A 62 -0.68 -9.74 2.85
CA ALA A 62 0.55 -10.20 3.52
C ALA A 62 1.71 -9.19 3.38
N TYR A 63 1.86 -8.54 2.21
CA TYR A 63 2.82 -7.45 2.04
C TYR A 63 2.53 -6.27 2.97
N ALA A 64 1.28 -5.80 2.99
CA ALA A 64 0.87 -4.70 3.86
C ALA A 64 1.07 -5.06 5.34
N ALA A 65 0.63 -6.23 5.77
CA ALA A 65 0.79 -6.73 7.13
C ALA A 65 2.26 -6.81 7.54
N GLY A 66 3.12 -7.36 6.69
CA GLY A 66 4.55 -7.46 6.94
C GLY A 66 5.20 -6.10 7.15
N ILE A 67 4.94 -5.13 6.27
CA ILE A 67 5.57 -3.80 6.34
C ILE A 67 4.99 -2.97 7.49
N ILE A 68 3.67 -3.00 7.67
CA ILE A 68 2.99 -2.18 8.68
C ILE A 68 3.35 -2.69 10.08
N ARG A 69 3.35 -4.00 10.33
CA ARG A 69 3.58 -4.58 11.65
C ARG A 69 5.06 -4.74 12.00
N ASN A 70 5.93 -5.04 11.03
CA ASN A 70 7.36 -5.20 11.33
C ASN A 70 8.08 -3.86 11.49
N HIS A 71 7.48 -2.75 11.03
CA HIS A 71 8.08 -1.41 11.07
C HIS A 71 9.54 -1.35 10.57
N PRO A 72 9.83 -1.84 9.35
CA PRO A 72 11.21 -1.88 8.85
C PRO A 72 11.80 -0.50 8.56
N PHE A 73 10.99 0.54 8.41
CA PHE A 73 11.43 1.91 8.18
C PHE A 73 11.32 2.77 9.44
N ALA A 74 12.13 3.84 9.51
CA ALA A 74 12.10 4.79 10.62
C ALA A 74 10.73 5.50 10.75
N ASP A 75 10.10 5.82 9.62
CA ASP A 75 8.77 6.40 9.54
C ASP A 75 8.09 6.01 8.22
N GLY A 76 6.78 6.22 8.10
CA GLY A 76 6.04 6.01 6.85
C GLY A 76 5.64 4.55 6.59
N ASN A 77 5.81 3.65 7.55
CA ASN A 77 5.50 2.21 7.41
C ASN A 77 4.05 1.95 6.94
N LYS A 78 3.08 2.68 7.50
CA LYS A 78 1.65 2.58 7.13
C LYS A 78 1.43 2.86 5.65
N ARG A 79 1.90 4.03 5.20
CA ARG A 79 1.80 4.49 3.80
C ARG A 79 2.54 3.54 2.87
N THR A 80 3.74 3.12 3.25
CA THR A 80 4.58 2.24 2.43
C THR A 80 3.99 0.86 2.28
N GLY A 81 3.47 0.27 3.37
CA GLY A 81 2.83 -1.05 3.32
C GLY A 81 1.62 -1.08 2.41
N PHE A 82 0.75 -0.06 2.49
CA PHE A 82 -0.37 0.08 1.56
C PHE A 82 0.10 0.24 0.12
N VAL A 83 1.02 1.17 -0.17
CA VAL A 83 1.44 1.42 -1.55
C VAL A 83 2.18 0.23 -2.16
N VAL A 84 2.97 -0.50 -1.37
CA VAL A 84 3.60 -1.76 -1.83
C VAL A 84 2.53 -2.80 -2.20
N ALA A 85 1.47 -2.95 -1.40
CA ALA A 85 0.36 -3.83 -1.71
C ALA A 85 -0.39 -3.38 -2.98
N ALA A 86 -0.66 -2.08 -3.13
CA ALA A 86 -1.34 -1.54 -4.30
C ALA A 86 -0.51 -1.69 -5.60
N VAL A 87 0.80 -1.42 -5.54
CA VAL A 87 1.71 -1.60 -6.69
C VAL A 87 1.84 -3.08 -7.06
N PHE A 88 1.81 -4.00 -6.09
CA PHE A 88 1.77 -5.43 -6.37
C PHE A 88 0.50 -5.81 -7.13
N LEU A 89 -0.67 -5.37 -6.68
CA LEU A 89 -1.93 -5.63 -7.37
C LEU A 89 -1.90 -5.08 -8.80
N ASP A 90 -1.49 -3.83 -8.97
CA ASP A 90 -1.40 -3.16 -10.27
C ASP A 90 -0.45 -3.89 -11.24
N SER A 91 0.74 -4.29 -10.76
CA SER A 91 1.71 -5.07 -11.53
C SER A 91 1.20 -6.45 -11.96
N ASN A 92 0.16 -6.95 -11.30
CA ASN A 92 -0.49 -8.22 -11.60
C ASN A 92 -1.86 -8.05 -12.29
N GLY A 93 -2.18 -6.83 -12.76
CA GLY A 93 -3.41 -6.56 -13.50
C GLY A 93 -4.65 -6.50 -12.61
N VAL A 94 -4.50 -6.04 -11.36
CA VAL A 94 -5.61 -5.81 -10.43
C VAL A 94 -5.58 -4.34 -10.00
N GLU A 95 -6.65 -3.61 -10.30
CA GLU A 95 -6.79 -2.20 -9.96
C GLU A 95 -7.57 -2.03 -8.66
N LEU A 96 -7.12 -1.13 -7.79
CA LEU A 96 -7.84 -0.72 -6.59
C LEU A 96 -8.90 0.33 -6.93
N THR A 97 -10.15 0.09 -6.52
CA THR A 97 -11.31 0.96 -6.77
C THR A 97 -11.72 1.79 -5.55
N ALA A 98 -11.04 1.62 -4.42
CA ALA A 98 -11.26 2.41 -3.20
C ALA A 98 -10.85 3.88 -3.40
N THR A 99 -11.56 4.80 -2.74
CA THR A 99 -11.15 6.21 -2.69
C THR A 99 -9.96 6.40 -1.74
N GLU A 100 -9.27 7.54 -1.85
CA GLU A 100 -8.14 7.86 -0.97
C GLU A 100 -8.57 7.89 0.50
N GLU A 101 -9.77 8.38 0.81
CA GLU A 101 -10.31 8.41 2.16
C GLU A 101 -10.55 7.00 2.71
N GLU A 102 -11.10 6.10 1.90
CA GLU A 102 -11.32 4.70 2.28
C GLU A 102 -10.00 3.98 2.54
N VAL A 103 -9.01 4.19 1.67
CA VAL A 103 -7.64 3.67 1.80
C VAL A 103 -7.01 4.13 3.11
N VAL A 104 -7.07 5.43 3.40
CA VAL A 104 -6.47 6.01 4.61
C VAL A 104 -7.15 5.46 5.84
N ALA A 105 -8.49 5.44 5.87
CA ALA A 105 -9.26 4.91 6.99
C ALA A 105 -8.95 3.44 7.26
N MET A 106 -8.96 2.60 6.21
CA MET A 106 -8.71 1.17 6.36
C MET A 106 -7.25 0.87 6.76
N THR A 107 -6.28 1.53 6.12
CA THR A 107 -4.86 1.38 6.48
C THR A 107 -4.59 1.82 7.91
N GLN A 108 -5.27 2.87 8.37
CA GLN A 108 -5.17 3.36 9.74
C GLN A 108 -5.78 2.38 10.75
N ALA A 109 -6.98 1.86 10.48
CA ALA A 109 -7.64 0.86 11.31
C ALA A 109 -6.81 -0.44 11.43
N PHE A 110 -6.25 -0.91 10.30
CA PHE A 110 -5.36 -2.07 10.29
C PHE A 110 -4.08 -1.83 11.09
N ALA A 111 -3.47 -0.65 10.97
CA ALA A 111 -2.28 -0.30 11.73
C ALA A 111 -2.54 -0.07 13.23
N ALA A 112 -3.77 0.33 13.59
CA ALA A 112 -4.21 0.44 14.97
C ALA A 112 -4.51 -0.94 15.60
N GLY A 113 -4.69 -1.97 14.78
CA GLY A 113 -5.10 -3.30 15.21
C GLY A 113 -6.61 -3.48 15.33
N ASP A 114 -7.40 -2.49 14.92
CA ASP A 114 -8.87 -2.55 14.90
C ASP A 114 -9.37 -3.51 13.80
N VAL A 115 -8.56 -3.70 12.76
CA VAL A 115 -8.81 -4.64 11.66
C VAL A 115 -7.68 -5.66 11.62
N GLU A 116 -8.03 -6.93 11.55
CA GLU A 116 -7.08 -8.02 11.39
C GLU A 116 -6.65 -8.18 9.92
N GLU A 117 -5.60 -8.96 9.69
CA GLU A 117 -5.04 -9.17 8.34
C GLU A 117 -6.07 -9.79 7.39
N SER A 118 -6.88 -10.73 7.87
CA SER A 118 -7.99 -11.31 7.11
C SER A 118 -9.03 -10.26 6.70
N GLY A 119 -9.38 -9.34 7.60
CA GLY A 119 -10.32 -8.26 7.33
C GLY A 119 -9.77 -7.24 6.32
N TYR A 120 -8.49 -6.89 6.44
CA TYR A 120 -7.82 -6.00 5.49
C TYR A 120 -7.72 -6.63 4.09
N THR A 121 -7.38 -7.92 4.03
CA THR A 121 -7.35 -8.70 2.80
C THR A 121 -8.74 -8.81 2.16
N GLN A 122 -9.78 -9.06 2.95
CA GLN A 122 -11.15 -9.09 2.44
C GLN A 122 -11.56 -7.73 1.87
N TRP A 123 -11.23 -6.65 2.56
CA TRP A 123 -11.47 -5.30 2.04
C TRP A 123 -10.74 -5.05 0.71
N LEU A 124 -9.50 -5.53 0.55
CA LEU A 124 -8.81 -5.46 -0.75
C LEU A 124 -9.58 -6.21 -1.83
N LYS A 125 -10.11 -7.41 -1.54
CA LYS A 125 -10.93 -8.17 -2.51
C LYS A 125 -12.20 -7.40 -2.91
N ASP A 126 -12.86 -6.77 -1.94
CA ASP A 126 -14.09 -6.00 -2.19
C ASP A 126 -13.83 -4.69 -2.96
N LYS A 127 -12.62 -4.12 -2.78
CA LYS A 127 -12.18 -2.85 -3.37
C LYS A 127 -11.21 -3.02 -4.51
N THR A 128 -11.17 -4.17 -5.15
CA THR A 128 -10.36 -4.40 -6.35
C THR A 128 -11.18 -4.94 -7.50
N ARG A 129 -10.67 -4.73 -8.71
CA ARG A 129 -11.20 -5.34 -9.92
C ARG A 129 -10.06 -5.77 -10.86
N PRO A 130 -10.26 -6.80 -11.68
CA PRO A 130 -9.33 -7.12 -12.75
C PRO A 130 -9.20 -5.93 -13.70
N LEU A 131 -7.97 -5.53 -14.01
CA LEU A 131 -7.66 -4.58 -15.06
C LEU A 131 -8.01 -5.25 -16.40
N ALA A 132 -8.91 -4.65 -17.16
CA ALA A 132 -9.17 -5.10 -18.53
C ALA A 132 -7.85 -5.02 -19.34
N PRO A 133 -7.61 -5.95 -20.30
CA PRO A 133 -6.38 -5.96 -21.06
C PRO A 133 -6.12 -4.59 -21.73
N ALA A 134 -4.88 -4.15 -21.61
CA ALA A 134 -4.43 -2.77 -21.79
C ALA A 134 -4.70 -2.20 -23.20
N ASP A 135 -5.69 -1.31 -23.29
CA ASP A 135 -5.72 -0.25 -24.31
C ASP A 135 -6.08 1.13 -23.71
N THR A 136 -6.09 1.25 -22.39
CA THR A 136 -6.39 2.51 -21.71
C THR A 136 -5.12 3.05 -21.04
N PRO A 137 -4.57 4.19 -21.49
CA PRO A 137 -3.38 4.78 -20.89
C PRO A 137 -3.64 5.15 -19.42
N LEU A 138 -2.69 4.78 -18.55
CA LEU A 138 -2.55 5.14 -17.14
C LEU A 138 -3.39 6.36 -16.72
N PRO A 139 -4.40 6.21 -15.86
CA PRO A 139 -4.91 7.37 -15.13
C PRO A 139 -3.73 7.94 -14.33
N LYS A 140 -3.33 9.16 -14.68
CA LYS A 140 -2.23 9.89 -14.03
C LYS A 140 -2.44 9.88 -12.51
N PRO A 141 -1.35 9.85 -11.71
CA PRO A 141 -1.47 10.01 -10.27
C PRO A 141 -2.34 11.22 -9.99
N HIS A 142 -3.39 11.04 -9.18
CA HIS A 142 -4.25 12.13 -8.73
C HIS A 142 -3.37 13.16 -7.99
N GLN A 143 -2.86 14.10 -8.77
CA GLN A 143 -2.12 15.26 -8.32
C GLN A 143 -3.08 16.11 -7.51
N GLY A 144 -2.83 16.16 -6.20
CA GLY A 144 -3.16 17.23 -5.29
C GLY A 144 -4.51 17.93 -5.51
N SER A 145 -5.47 17.65 -4.63
CA SER A 145 -6.47 18.64 -4.26
C SER A 145 -5.81 19.78 -3.47
N ALA A 146 -5.03 20.61 -4.15
CA ALA A 146 -4.70 21.95 -3.71
C ALA A 146 -5.88 22.87 -4.05
N LYS A 147 -6.81 23.06 -3.10
CA LYS A 147 -7.56 24.32 -3.02
C LYS A 147 -7.17 25.09 -1.76
N LYS A 148 -6.41 26.14 -2.06
CA LYS A 148 -5.84 27.19 -1.23
C LYS A 148 -6.93 28.11 -0.65
N LYS A 149 -6.62 28.69 0.54
CA LYS A 149 -7.11 29.97 1.12
C LYS A 149 -8.46 29.91 1.87
N ALA A 150 -8.66 30.50 3.06
CA ALA A 150 -7.83 31.35 3.91
C ALA A 150 -8.37 31.30 5.36
N SER A 151 -7.48 31.28 6.35
CA SER A 151 -7.81 31.83 7.67
C SER A 151 -8.07 33.33 7.56
N PRO A 152 -8.91 33.89 8.43
CA PRO A 152 -8.30 34.71 9.48
C PRO A 152 -8.99 34.55 10.85
N ARG A 153 -8.20 34.29 11.88
CA ARG A 153 -8.40 34.89 13.22
C ARG A 153 -7.64 36.24 13.23
N PRO A 154 -7.80 37.13 14.23
CA PRO A 154 -8.88 37.35 15.20
C PRO A 154 -9.28 38.86 15.29
N ARG A 155 -10.31 39.22 16.07
CA ARG A 155 -10.25 40.43 16.93
C ARG A 155 -11.31 40.43 18.03
N ARG A 156 -10.85 40.86 19.19
CA ARG A 156 -11.49 40.95 20.52
C ARG A 156 -12.10 42.35 20.69
N LYS A 157 -13.03 42.47 21.65
CA LYS A 157 -13.61 43.68 22.31
C LYS A 157 -14.82 44.31 21.62
N ARG A 158 -15.98 44.25 22.26
CA ARG A 158 -16.37 45.16 23.36
C ARG A 158 -17.39 44.49 24.27
#